data_AF-G0EDQ0-F1
#
_entry.id   AF-G0EDQ0-F1
#
_cell.length_a   1.000
_cell.length_b   1.000
_cell.length_c   1.000
_cell.angle_alpha   90.00
_cell.angle_beta   90.00
_cell.angle_gamma   90.00
#
_symmetry.space_group_name_H-M   'P 1'
#
loop_
_entity.id
_entity.type
_entity.pdbx_description
1 polymer ?
#
loop_
_entity_poly.entity_id
_entity_poly.type
_entity_poly.pdbx_seq_one_letter_code
_entity_poly.pdbx_strand_id
1 'polypeptide(L)' 'MGGKHKKYVYVLREDGWYVKVRVLGLDKKEFKKHGKLPEDPSKYIPVGPKVKNPPSTYAIVPIEKLPEEAQRKVREF' A
#
# COMPACT_ATOMS: atom_id res chain seq x y z
N MET A 1 23.63 -6.29 5.32
CA MET A 1 22.63 -6.56 4.25
C MET A 1 21.28 -6.92 4.89
N GLY A 2 20.46 -5.92 5.27
CA GLY A 2 19.25 -6.10 6.09
C GLY A 2 17.94 -6.15 5.27
N GLY A 3 17.88 -7.04 4.28
CA GLY A 3 16.77 -7.13 3.33
C GLY A 3 15.54 -7.86 3.87
N LYS A 4 14.70 -7.22 4.70
CA LYS A 4 13.30 -7.67 4.86
C LYS A 4 12.45 -7.14 3.69
N HIS A 5 12.67 -7.78 2.53
CA HIS A 5 11.77 -7.78 1.39
C HIS A 5 10.44 -8.44 1.80
N LYS A 6 9.35 -7.67 1.82
CA LYS A 6 7.91 -8.04 1.71
C LYS A 6 7.04 -6.87 2.20
N LYS A 7 7.28 -5.68 1.64
CA LYS A 7 6.74 -4.38 2.07
C LYS A 7 5.86 -3.74 0.99
N TYR A 8 5.10 -4.51 0.23
CA TYR A 8 4.28 -3.96 -0.85
C TYR A 8 2.84 -4.39 -0.70
N VAL A 9 1.93 -3.45 -0.95
CA VAL A 9 0.49 -3.66 -1.05
C VAL A 9 0.00 -3.01 -2.33
N TYR A 10 -1.14 -3.44 -2.84
CA TYR A 10 -1.87 -2.67 -3.86
C TYR A 10 -2.95 -1.84 -3.16
N VAL A 11 -3.04 -0.57 -3.54
CA VAL A 11 -4.07 0.32 -3.04
C VAL A 11 -5.16 0.43 -4.09
N LEU A 12 -6.40 0.09 -3.72
CA LEU A 12 -7.58 0.29 -4.56
C LEU A 12 -7.98 1.76 -4.49
N ARG A 13 -7.92 2.45 -5.64
CA ARG A 13 -8.39 3.81 -5.83
C ARG A 13 -9.89 3.84 -6.12
N GLU A 14 -10.50 5.01 -5.95
CA GLU A 14 -11.92 5.27 -6.23
C GLU A 14 -12.30 5.04 -7.70
N ASP A 15 -11.35 5.25 -8.62
CA ASP A 15 -11.54 4.99 -10.06
C ASP A 15 -11.49 3.50 -10.46
N GLY A 16 -11.36 2.59 -9.48
CA GLY A 16 -11.32 1.14 -9.71
C GLY A 16 -9.96 0.61 -10.18
N TRP A 17 -8.93 1.47 -10.19
CA TRP A 17 -7.56 1.10 -10.48
C TRP A 17 -6.76 0.82 -9.21
N TYR A 18 -5.68 0.06 -9.37
CA TYR A 18 -4.80 -0.34 -8.28
C TYR A 18 -3.41 0.26 -8.46
N VAL A 19 -2.87 0.85 -7.41
CA VAL A 19 -1.49 1.37 -7.40
C VAL A 19 -0.66 0.50 -6.47
N LYS A 20 0.49 0.03 -6.94
CA LYS A 20 1.42 -0.71 -6.08
C LYS A 20 2.10 0.30 -5.16
N VAL A 21 2.06 0.06 -3.85
CA VAL A 21 2.63 0.95 -2.84
C VAL A 21 3.59 0.17 -1.98
N ARG A 22 4.81 0.69 -1.84
CA ARG A 22 5.79 0.21 -0.88
C ARG A 22 5.50 0.85 0.48
N VAL A 23 5.34 0.02 1.50
CA VAL A 23 5.03 0.42 2.87
C VAL A 23 6.24 0.12 3.77
N LEU A 24 6.98 1.15 4.15
CA LEU A 24 8.13 1.03 5.04
C LEU A 24 7.68 0.66 6.46
N GLY A 25 8.36 -0.29 7.08
CA GLY A 25 8.04 -0.73 8.45
C GLY A 25 6.75 -1.54 8.57
N LEU A 26 6.17 -2.01 7.45
CA LEU A 26 5.01 -2.91 7.50
C LEU A 26 5.35 -4.18 8.27
N ASP A 27 4.64 -4.41 9.38
CA ASP A 27 4.67 -5.69 10.07
C ASP A 27 3.63 -6.64 9.44
N LYS A 28 4.11 -7.73 8.85
CA LYS A 28 3.24 -8.66 8.11
C LYS A 28 2.28 -9.42 9.03
N LYS A 29 2.67 -9.71 10.28
CA LYS A 29 1.82 -10.46 11.21
C LYS A 29 0.66 -9.57 11.65
N GLU A 30 0.95 -8.33 12.04
CA GLU A 30 -0.05 -7.36 12.44
C GLU A 30 -0.96 -6.96 11.28
N PHE A 31 -0.40 -6.78 10.08
CA PHE A 31 -1.21 -6.51 8.90
C PHE A 31 -2.14 -7.67 8.54
N LYS A 32 -1.65 -8.93 8.56
CA LYS A 32 -2.48 -10.10 8.22
C LYS A 32 -3.55 -10.38 9.29
N LYS A 33 -3.25 -10.14 10.56
CA LYS A 33 -4.13 -10.46 11.69
C LYS A 33 -5.13 -9.34 11.99
N HIS A 34 -4.69 -8.09 11.91
CA HIS A 34 -5.45 -6.92 12.36
C HIS A 34 -5.65 -5.86 11.26
N GLY A 35 -5.07 -6.04 10.07
CA GLY A 35 -5.12 -5.02 9.02
C GLY A 35 -4.33 -3.76 9.37
N LYS A 36 -3.42 -3.84 10.36
CA LYS A 36 -2.70 -2.68 10.88
C LYS A 36 -1.69 -2.16 9.87
N LEU A 37 -1.78 -0.87 9.56
CA LEU A 37 -0.92 -0.16 8.65
C LEU A 37 -0.18 0.96 9.43
N PRO A 38 1.02 1.39 8.99
CA PRO A 38 1.71 2.49 9.64
C PRO A 38 0.92 3.79 9.55
N GLU A 39 0.85 4.56 10.63
CA GLU A 39 0.14 5.84 10.64
C GLU A 39 0.93 6.95 9.95
N ASP A 40 2.27 6.83 9.93
CA ASP A 40 3.16 7.80 9.32
C ASP A 40 3.07 7.76 7.77
N PRO A 41 2.65 8.85 7.10
CA PRO A 41 2.44 8.89 5.65
C PRO A 41 3.74 8.87 4.84
N SER A 42 4.89 9.19 5.46
CA SER A 42 6.21 9.11 4.81
C SER A 42 6.64 7.68 4.53
N LYS A 43 6.04 6.70 5.20
CA LYS A 43 6.28 5.27 4.96
C LYS A 43 5.59 4.72 3.71
N TYR A 44 4.70 5.47 3.07
CA TYR A 44 3.98 5.04 1.88
C TYR A 44 4.62 5.65 0.63
N ILE A 45 5.13 4.77 -0.23
CA ILE A 45 5.82 5.15 -1.46
C ILE A 45 5.09 4.46 -2.62
N PRO A 46 4.25 5.18 -3.38
CA PRO A 46 3.68 4.67 -4.62
C PRO A 46 4.80 4.25 -5.58
N VAL A 47 4.66 3.08 -6.19
CA VAL A 47 5.69 2.47 -7.03
C VAL A 47 5.09 1.88 -8.30
N GLY A 48 5.38 2.49 -9.44
CA GLY A 48 4.98 1.96 -10.74
C GLY A 48 3.51 2.21 -11.10
N PRO A 49 3.14 1.98 -12.36
CA PRO A 49 1.89 2.47 -12.95
C PRO A 49 0.65 1.87 -12.28
N LYS A 50 -0.47 2.58 -12.38
CA LYS A 50 -1.78 2.04 -12.02
C LYS A 50 -2.13 0.84 -12.91
N VAL A 51 -2.68 -0.21 -12.31
CA VAL A 51 -3.08 -1.46 -12.98
C VAL A 51 -4.54 -1.77 -12.72
N LYS A 52 -5.25 -2.38 -13.67
CA LYS A 52 -6.62 -2.89 -13.44
C LYS A 52 -6.64 -4.24 -12.73
N ASN A 53 -5.67 -5.09 -13.03
CA ASN A 53 -5.59 -6.45 -12.51
C ASN A 53 -4.32 -6.59 -11.67
N PRO A 54 -4.38 -6.33 -10.34
CA PRO A 54 -3.26 -6.56 -9.46
C PRO A 54 -3.03 -8.08 -9.29
N PRO A 55 -1.78 -8.54 -9.11
CA PRO A 55 -1.54 -9.95 -8.85
C PRO A 55 -2.19 -10.40 -7.53
N SER A 56 -2.94 -11.51 -7.54
CA SER A 56 -3.70 -12.02 -6.39
C SER A 56 -2.83 -12.39 -5.17
N THR A 57 -1.51 -12.48 -5.35
CA THR A 57 -0.56 -12.78 -4.27
C THR A 57 -0.30 -11.59 -3.34
N TYR A 58 -0.65 -10.36 -3.76
CA TYR A 58 -0.45 -9.16 -2.97
C TYR A 58 -1.72 -8.78 -2.21
N ALA A 59 -1.53 -8.18 -1.05
CA ALA A 59 -2.65 -7.64 -0.28
C ALA A 59 -3.19 -6.38 -0.96
N ILE A 60 -4.51 -6.29 -1.03
CA ILE A 60 -5.24 -5.12 -1.51
C ILE A 60 -5.75 -4.34 -0.30
N VAL A 61 -5.53 -3.04 -0.32
CA VAL A 61 -5.96 -2.11 0.73
C VAL A 61 -6.80 -1.01 0.07
N PRO A 62 -8.01 -0.70 0.56
CA PRO A 62 -8.76 0.46 0.06
C PRO A 62 -8.03 1.75 0.41
N ILE A 63 -8.08 2.74 -0.48
CA ILE A 63 -7.40 4.03 -0.28
C ILE A 63 -7.79 4.70 1.04
N GLU A 64 -9.04 4.56 1.47
CA GLU A 64 -9.58 5.13 2.70
C GLU A 64 -8.90 4.63 3.98
N LYS A 65 -8.24 3.46 3.94
CA LYS A 65 -7.47 2.93 5.08
C LYS A 65 -6.07 3.54 5.22
N LEU A 66 -5.62 4.31 4.24
CA LEU A 66 -4.35 5.00 4.32
C LEU A 66 -4.52 6.34 5.05
N PRO A 67 -3.46 6.85 5.72
CA PRO A 67 -3.44 8.22 6.22
C PRO A 67 -3.69 9.22 5.09
N GLU A 68 -4.36 10.34 5.37
CA GLU A 68 -4.80 11.33 4.37
C GLU A 68 -3.68 11.78 3.40
N GLU A 69 -2.50 12.09 3.93
CA GLU A 69 -1.35 12.46 3.10
C GLU A 69 -0.88 11.32 2.18
N ALA A 70 -0.96 10.07 2.64
CA ALA A 70 -0.64 8.91 1.80
C ALA A 70 -1.72 8.66 0.74
N GLN A 71 -2.99 8.95 1.03
CA GLN A 71 -4.07 8.92 0.03
C GLN A 71 -3.79 9.93 -1.08
N ARG A 72 -3.39 11.15 -0.71
CA ARG A 72 -3.05 12.21 -1.67
C ARG A 72 -1.92 11.77 -2.61
N LYS A 73 -0.84 11.22 -2.07
CA LYS A 73 0.27 10.65 -2.86
C LYS A 73 -0.18 9.57 -3.85
N VAL A 74 -1.12 8.70 -3.46
CA VAL A 74 -1.64 7.64 -4.33
C VAL A 74 -2.61 8.18 -5.38
N ARG A 75 -3.38 9.24 -5.08
CA ARG A 75 -4.28 9.89 -6.04
C ARG A 75 -3.51 10.63 -7.14
N GLU A 76 -2.42 11.30 -6.76
CA GLU A 76 -1.54 12.04 -7.65
C GLU A 76 -0.67 11.13 -8.55
N PHE A 77 -0.58 9.84 -8.24
CA PHE A 77 0.24 8.85 -8.96
C PHE A 77 -0.58 8.01 -9.96
#